data_AF-A0A8T3MZM1-F1
#
_entry.id   AF-A0A8T3MZM1-F1
#
_cell.length_a   1.000
_cell.length_b   1.000
_cell.length_c   1.000
_cell.angle_alpha   90.00
_cell.angle_beta   90.00
_cell.angle_gamma   90.00
#
_symmetry.space_group_name_H-M   'P 1'
#
loop_
_entity.id
_entity.type
_entity.pdbx_description
1 polymer ?
#
loop_
_entity_poly.entity_id
_entity_poly.type
_entity_poly.pdbx_seq_one_letter_code
_entity_poly.pdbx_strand_id
1 'polypeptide(L)'
;MELTLLESNPSGIRAGYSCPCGCTPSVEFARGAELVEEGCCCGNHFAVGPKASATLVAKPGFHPEQQAFDAPWGERLEAAWLVGPSVHGPADEHDDHHDRGDHNHESGGPEGATQAVDPVCGMTVDPATAEPKGLHSTYNGADYFFCGKGCKLEFDEDPERYLDSSYVPSM
;
A
#
# COMPACT_ATOMS: atom_id res chain seq x y z
N MET A 1 -16.24 -11.70 10.28
CA MET A 1 -14.89 -11.25 10.71
C MET A 1 -14.98 -10.92 12.19
N GLU A 2 -13.88 -10.92 12.94
CA GLU A 2 -13.93 -10.64 14.39
C GLU A 2 -13.25 -9.31 14.72
N LEU A 3 -13.93 -8.50 15.55
CA LEU A 3 -13.36 -7.29 16.13
C LEU A 3 -12.26 -7.65 17.14
N THR A 4 -11.09 -7.06 16.96
CA THR A 4 -9.96 -7.14 17.88
C THR A 4 -9.71 -5.76 18.49
N LEU A 5 -9.71 -5.67 19.82
CA LEU A 5 -9.24 -4.46 20.51
C LEU A 5 -7.72 -4.56 20.66
N LEU A 6 -6.99 -3.77 19.88
CA LEU A 6 -5.53 -3.77 19.86
C LEU A 6 -4.97 -3.05 21.08
N GLU A 7 -5.53 -1.88 21.40
CA GLU A 7 -5.14 -1.06 22.55
C GLU A 7 -6.38 -0.47 23.23
N SER A 8 -6.36 -0.34 24.56
CA SER A 8 -7.48 0.21 25.31
C SER A 8 -7.00 0.95 26.56
N ASN A 9 -7.34 2.23 26.64
CA ASN A 9 -6.99 3.13 27.73
C ASN A 9 -8.24 3.91 28.18
N PRO A 10 -8.27 4.51 29.38
CA PRO A 10 -9.43 5.28 29.86
C PRO A 10 -9.77 6.52 29.01
N SER A 11 -8.88 6.92 28.09
CA SER A 11 -9.03 8.07 27.20
C SER A 11 -9.31 7.70 25.74
N GLY A 12 -9.15 6.43 25.35
CA GLY A 12 -9.31 6.01 23.96
C GLY A 12 -9.04 4.52 23.76
N ILE A 13 -9.47 4.00 22.62
CA ILE A 13 -9.31 2.60 22.20
C ILE A 13 -8.80 2.56 20.77
N ARG A 14 -7.97 1.57 20.46
CA ARG A 14 -7.67 1.17 19.09
C ARG A 14 -8.40 -0.12 18.81
N ALA A 15 -9.46 -0.04 18.01
CA ALA A 15 -10.17 -1.22 17.53
C ALA A 15 -9.68 -1.56 16.13
N GLY A 16 -9.62 -2.83 15.79
CA GLY A 16 -9.33 -3.30 14.44
C GLY A 16 -10.05 -4.61 14.17
N TYR A 17 -9.94 -5.14 12.95
CA TYR A 17 -10.47 -6.47 12.65
C TYR A 17 -9.52 -7.21 11.73
N SER A 18 -9.55 -8.54 11.77
CA SER A 18 -8.79 -9.35 10.83
C SER A 18 -9.63 -9.53 9.55
N CYS A 19 -9.15 -8.95 8.46
CA CYS A 19 -9.75 -9.12 7.14
C CYS A 19 -9.31 -10.46 6.55
N PRO A 20 -10.19 -11.22 5.85
CA PRO A 20 -9.79 -12.41 5.10
C PRO A 20 -8.79 -12.10 3.98
N CYS A 21 -8.61 -10.83 3.65
CA CYS A 21 -7.57 -10.32 2.75
C CYS A 21 -6.17 -10.23 3.38
N GLY A 22 -6.00 -10.54 4.66
CA GLY A 22 -4.71 -10.45 5.38
C GLY A 22 -4.38 -9.06 5.94
N CYS A 23 -5.15 -8.02 5.61
CA CYS A 23 -5.02 -6.71 6.24
C CYS A 23 -5.60 -6.69 7.66
N THR A 24 -5.01 -5.86 8.52
CA THR A 24 -5.50 -5.62 9.89
C THR A 24 -5.82 -4.13 10.05
N PRO A 25 -6.88 -3.61 9.40
CA PRO A 25 -7.28 -2.22 9.58
C PRO A 25 -7.64 -1.95 11.03
N SER A 26 -7.28 -0.75 11.50
CA SER A 26 -7.57 -0.31 12.85
C SER A 26 -7.84 1.18 12.91
N VAL A 27 -8.76 1.59 13.77
CA VAL A 27 -9.05 3.00 14.06
C VAL A 27 -8.82 3.29 15.53
N GLU A 28 -8.35 4.49 15.83
CA GLU A 28 -8.30 5.01 17.20
C GLU A 28 -9.55 5.85 17.47
N PHE A 29 -10.35 5.39 18.42
CA PHE A 29 -11.51 6.11 18.93
C PHE A 29 -11.16 6.76 20.28
N ALA A 30 -11.19 8.09 20.33
CA ALA A 30 -11.00 8.85 21.56
C ALA A 30 -12.32 8.98 22.33
N ARG A 31 -12.25 8.97 23.66
CA ARG A 31 -13.42 9.15 24.53
C ARG A 31 -14.07 10.51 24.24
N GLY A 32 -15.36 10.50 23.92
CA GLY A 32 -16.13 11.69 23.57
C GLY A 32 -16.12 12.04 22.08
N ALA A 33 -15.45 11.25 21.23
CA ALA A 33 -15.64 11.32 19.79
C ALA A 33 -17.03 10.79 19.40
N GLU A 34 -17.66 11.36 18.37
CA GLU A 34 -18.98 10.93 17.90
C GLU A 34 -18.88 9.72 16.95
N LEU A 35 -17.83 9.69 16.13
CA LEU A 35 -17.58 8.65 15.14
C LEU A 35 -16.13 8.79 14.63
N VAL A 36 -15.42 7.69 14.49
CA VAL A 36 -14.15 7.65 13.76
C VAL A 36 -14.29 6.62 12.66
N GLU A 37 -13.98 7.03 11.43
CA GLU A 37 -14.02 6.16 10.25
C GLU A 37 -12.66 6.20 9.57
N GLU A 38 -12.11 5.02 9.25
CA GLU A 38 -10.92 4.91 8.40
C GLU A 38 -11.25 4.12 7.14
N GLY A 39 -10.67 4.59 6.03
CA GLY A 39 -10.70 3.87 4.76
C GLY A 39 -9.64 2.77 4.76
N CYS A 40 -10.07 1.54 4.50
CA CYS A 40 -9.16 0.41 4.28
C CYS A 40 -8.69 0.38 2.82
N CYS A 41 -7.48 -0.13 2.55
CA CYS A 41 -6.89 -0.22 1.20
C CYS A 41 -7.78 -0.97 0.18
N CYS A 42 -8.71 -1.81 0.63
CA CYS A 42 -9.70 -2.50 -0.19
C CYS A 42 -10.95 -1.66 -0.53
N GLY A 43 -10.98 -0.39 -0.16
CA GLY A 43 -12.14 0.49 -0.33
C GLY A 43 -13.28 0.23 0.67
N ASN A 44 -13.06 -0.61 1.67
CA ASN A 44 -14.00 -0.81 2.78
C ASN A 44 -13.83 0.25 3.86
N HIS A 45 -14.93 0.62 4.49
CA HIS A 45 -14.94 1.57 5.59
C HIS A 45 -15.04 0.80 6.89
N PHE A 46 -14.22 1.19 7.86
CA PHE A 46 -14.30 0.72 9.23
C PHE A 46 -14.64 1.90 10.12
N ALA A 47 -15.78 1.80 10.81
CA ALA A 47 -16.33 2.86 11.63
C ALA A 47 -16.43 2.39 13.08
N VAL A 48 -16.05 3.24 14.03
CA VAL A 48 -16.20 2.99 15.47
C VAL A 48 -16.86 4.19 16.15
N GLY A 49 -17.88 3.91 16.93
CA GLY A 49 -18.63 4.91 17.68
C GLY A 49 -19.99 4.40 18.16
N PRO A 50 -20.75 5.19 18.93
CA PRO A 50 -22.05 4.80 19.46
C PRO A 50 -23.14 4.55 18.40
N LYS A 51 -22.90 4.93 17.13
CA LYS A 51 -23.80 4.69 15.98
C LYS A 51 -23.04 4.38 14.68
N ALA A 52 -21.89 3.72 14.77
CA ALA A 52 -21.05 3.42 13.60
C ALA A 52 -21.78 2.64 12.50
N SER A 53 -22.70 1.76 12.90
CA SER A 53 -23.56 1.01 11.98
C SER A 53 -24.45 1.89 11.11
N ALA A 54 -24.87 3.04 11.62
CA ALA A 54 -25.83 3.93 10.94
C ALA A 54 -25.19 4.79 9.85
N THR A 55 -23.86 4.93 9.85
CA THR A 55 -23.13 5.73 8.84
C THR A 55 -22.61 4.90 7.67
N LEU A 56 -22.58 3.57 7.81
CA LEU A 56 -22.13 2.69 6.74
C LEU A 56 -23.14 2.59 5.62
N VAL A 57 -22.73 3.05 4.44
CA VAL A 57 -23.48 2.89 3.20
C VAL A 57 -23.11 1.55 2.56
N ALA A 58 -24.08 0.65 2.45
CA ALA A 58 -23.90 -0.63 1.80
C ALA A 58 -23.51 -0.44 0.31
N LYS A 59 -22.45 -1.13 -0.12
CA LYS A 59 -22.03 -1.21 -1.52
C LYS A 59 -22.60 -2.47 -2.17
N PRO A 60 -22.89 -2.48 -3.48
CA PRO A 60 -23.38 -3.69 -4.15
C PRO A 60 -22.37 -4.84 -3.99
N GLY A 61 -22.85 -6.00 -3.52
CA GLY A 61 -21.99 -7.15 -3.20
C GLY A 61 -21.37 -7.14 -1.81
N PHE A 62 -21.54 -6.06 -1.03
CA PHE A 62 -21.08 -5.95 0.34
C PHE A 62 -22.27 -5.87 1.31
N HIS A 63 -22.20 -6.58 2.42
CA HIS A 63 -23.16 -6.51 3.51
C HIS A 63 -22.52 -5.84 4.74
N PRO A 64 -23.23 -4.93 5.42
CA PRO A 64 -22.74 -4.34 6.66
C PRO A 64 -22.74 -5.41 7.77
N GLU A 65 -21.65 -5.48 8.51
CA GLU A 65 -21.51 -6.26 9.73
C GLU A 65 -21.12 -5.33 10.87
N GLN A 66 -21.63 -5.58 12.07
CA GLN A 66 -21.38 -4.76 13.24
C GLN A 66 -21.18 -5.62 14.48
N GLN A 67 -20.34 -5.14 15.38
CA GLN A 67 -20.09 -5.76 16.68
C GLN A 67 -20.07 -4.68 17.75
N ALA A 68 -20.97 -4.82 18.74
CA ALA A 68 -20.99 -3.96 19.91
C ALA A 68 -19.99 -4.45 20.96
N PHE A 69 -19.34 -3.52 21.64
CA PHE A 69 -18.39 -3.82 22.71
C PHE A 69 -18.44 -2.73 23.80
N ASP A 70 -17.99 -3.08 25.00
CA ASP A 70 -17.95 -2.17 26.13
C ASP A 70 -16.58 -1.49 26.22
N ALA A 71 -16.56 -0.17 26.14
CA ALA A 71 -15.34 0.62 26.30
C ALA A 71 -14.85 0.59 27.76
N PRO A 72 -13.53 0.78 28.00
CA PRO A 72 -12.98 0.75 29.36
C PRO A 72 -13.52 1.85 30.28
N TRP A 73 -14.16 2.89 29.74
CA TRP A 73 -14.87 3.92 30.50
C TRP A 73 -16.36 3.64 30.73
N GLY A 74 -16.85 2.44 30.38
CA GLY A 74 -18.22 1.99 30.66
C GLY A 74 -19.27 2.41 29.64
N GLU A 75 -18.87 2.91 28.48
CA GLU A 75 -19.76 3.25 27.36
C GLU A 75 -19.88 2.09 26.39
N ARG A 76 -21.08 1.81 25.89
CA ARG A 76 -21.29 0.81 24.84
C ARG A 76 -21.02 1.45 23.49
N LEU A 77 -20.03 0.93 22.77
CA LEU A 77 -19.65 1.37 21.43
C LEU A 77 -19.98 0.28 20.41
N GLU A 78 -20.14 0.71 19.16
CA GLU A 78 -20.29 -0.17 18.03
C GLU A 78 -19.09 -0.01 17.11
N ALA A 79 -18.55 -1.14 16.66
CA ALA A 79 -17.66 -1.19 15.52
C ALA A 79 -18.43 -1.77 14.35
N ALA A 80 -18.33 -1.16 13.18
CA ALA A 80 -19.06 -1.61 12.01
C ALA A 80 -18.17 -1.53 10.76
N TRP A 81 -18.36 -2.49 9.85
CA TRP A 81 -17.56 -2.66 8.65
C TRP A 81 -18.39 -3.26 7.51
N LEU A 82 -17.93 -3.08 6.27
CA LEU A 82 -18.49 -3.76 5.12
C LEU A 82 -17.78 -5.08 4.87
N VAL A 83 -18.56 -6.14 4.68
CA VAL A 83 -18.09 -7.48 4.32
C VAL A 83 -18.53 -7.78 2.90
N GLY A 84 -17.62 -8.12 2.01
CA GLY A 84 -17.97 -8.47 0.64
C GLY A 84 -16.91 -9.37 0.02
N PRO A 85 -17.03 -9.68 -1.28
CA PRO A 85 -16.04 -10.48 -1.97
C PRO A 85 -14.67 -9.83 -1.81
N SER A 86 -13.69 -10.60 -1.32
CA SER A 86 -12.32 -10.16 -1.20
C SER A 86 -11.86 -9.61 -2.55
N VAL A 87 -11.60 -8.30 -2.63
CA VAL A 87 -11.02 -7.68 -3.83
C VAL A 87 -9.56 -8.09 -4.05
N HIS A 88 -8.98 -8.82 -3.09
CA HIS A 88 -7.74 -9.58 -3.25
C HIS A 88 -8.03 -11.05 -2.93
N GLY A 89 -7.92 -11.92 -3.94
CA GLY A 89 -7.80 -13.35 -3.73
C GLY A 89 -6.53 -13.69 -2.94
N PRO A 90 -6.24 -14.97 -2.65
CA PRO A 90 -4.92 -15.35 -2.14
C PRO A 90 -3.84 -14.76 -3.04
N ALA A 91 -2.71 -14.38 -2.45
CA ALA A 91 -1.55 -13.86 -3.16
C ALA A 91 -0.96 -14.95 -4.10
N ASP A 92 -1.59 -15.12 -5.25
CA ASP A 92 -1.06 -15.77 -6.43
C ASP A 92 -1.45 -14.86 -7.60
N GLU A 93 -0.44 -14.20 -8.17
CA GLU A 93 -0.43 -13.36 -9.38
C GLU A 93 -1.41 -12.17 -9.42
N HIS A 94 -0.91 -10.98 -9.07
CA HIS A 94 -1.38 -9.76 -9.72
C HIS A 94 -0.40 -9.44 -10.86
N ASP A 95 -0.81 -9.81 -12.06
CA ASP A 95 -0.32 -9.26 -13.33
C ASP A 95 -0.73 -7.77 -13.36
N ASP A 96 0.26 -6.91 -13.24
CA ASP A 96 0.12 -5.48 -13.01
C ASP A 96 -0.28 -4.75 -14.31
N HIS A 97 -1.58 -4.78 -14.63
CA HIS A 97 -2.15 -4.03 -15.75
C HIS A 97 -2.54 -2.61 -15.29
N HIS A 98 -1.55 -1.74 -15.10
CA HIS A 98 -1.75 -0.32 -14.84
C HIS A 98 -2.40 0.39 -16.04
N ASP A 99 -3.73 0.56 -15.99
CA ASP A 99 -4.46 1.58 -16.77
C ASP A 99 -4.42 2.91 -15.99
N ARG A 100 -3.48 3.79 -16.37
CA ARG A 100 -3.56 5.23 -16.10
C ARG A 100 -3.60 5.98 -17.44
N GLY A 101 -4.80 6.14 -18.00
CA GLY A 101 -5.16 7.39 -18.68
C GLY A 101 -5.77 8.34 -17.62
N ASP A 102 -5.48 9.62 -17.50
CA ASP A 102 -5.15 10.59 -18.53
C ASP A 102 -4.36 11.74 -17.88
N HIS A 103 -3.07 11.83 -18.19
CA HIS A 103 -2.40 13.11 -18.24
C HIS A 103 -2.26 13.43 -19.71
N ASN A 104 -3.16 14.28 -20.22
CA ASN A 104 -2.99 14.91 -21.51
C ASN A 104 -1.68 15.72 -21.48
N HIS A 105 -0.62 15.10 -21.96
CA HIS A 105 0.49 15.80 -22.56
C HIS A 105 0.55 15.32 -24.01
N GLU A 106 -0.13 16.06 -24.89
CA GLU A 106 0.09 15.95 -26.31
C GLU A 106 1.59 16.09 -26.60
N SER A 107 2.25 15.03 -27.04
CA SER A 107 3.38 15.03 -27.97
C SER A 107 3.85 13.61 -28.24
N GLY A 108 3.94 13.24 -29.52
CA GLY A 108 4.04 11.85 -29.99
C GLY A 108 5.40 11.15 -29.85
N GLY A 109 5.30 9.82 -29.71
CA GLY A 109 6.16 8.73 -30.24
C GLY A 109 7.61 8.59 -29.72
N PRO A 110 8.30 7.47 -30.02
CA PRO A 110 7.85 6.14 -30.45
C PRO A 110 8.15 5.02 -29.41
N GLU A 111 7.31 3.99 -29.45
CA GLU A 111 7.59 2.57 -29.26
C GLU A 111 9.01 2.16 -28.80
N GLY A 112 9.15 1.63 -27.57
CA GLY A 112 10.28 0.76 -27.20
C GLY A 112 11.09 1.07 -25.94
N ALA A 113 10.60 1.85 -24.97
CA ALA A 113 11.36 2.08 -23.72
C ALA A 113 11.14 0.92 -22.73
N THR A 114 11.99 -0.11 -22.78
CA THR A 114 12.12 -1.07 -21.69
C THR A 114 12.66 -0.32 -20.47
N GLN A 115 11.81 -0.09 -19.48
CA GLN A 115 12.24 0.49 -18.21
C GLN A 115 13.34 -0.39 -17.61
N ALA A 116 14.46 0.22 -17.23
CA ALA A 116 15.57 -0.46 -16.58
C ALA A 116 15.38 -0.44 -15.06
N VAL A 117 15.93 -1.42 -14.34
CA VAL A 117 15.90 -1.44 -12.87
C VAL A 117 17.31 -1.12 -12.36
N ASP A 118 17.40 -0.16 -11.44
CA ASP A 118 18.64 0.17 -10.75
C ASP A 118 19.03 -1.00 -9.81
N PRO A 119 20.17 -1.68 -10.04
CA PRO A 119 20.57 -2.83 -9.24
C PRO A 119 20.97 -2.47 -7.80
N VAL A 120 21.23 -1.20 -7.50
CA VAL A 120 21.64 -0.75 -6.16
C VAL A 120 20.44 -0.58 -5.25
N CYS A 121 19.43 0.17 -5.72
CA CYS A 121 18.26 0.56 -4.93
C CYS A 121 16.94 -0.10 -5.37
N GLY A 122 16.92 -0.82 -6.49
CA GLY A 122 15.72 -1.48 -7.03
C GLY A 122 14.72 -0.52 -7.68
N MET A 123 15.08 0.77 -7.86
CA MET A 123 14.19 1.75 -8.47
C MET A 123 14.10 1.58 -9.99
N THR A 124 12.90 1.75 -10.53
CA THR A 124 12.67 1.78 -11.99
C THR A 124 13.21 3.07 -12.60
N VAL A 125 14.05 2.95 -13.61
CA VAL A 125 14.76 4.04 -14.30
C VAL A 125 14.44 3.99 -15.78
N ASP A 126 14.14 5.14 -16.36
CA ASP A 126 13.96 5.25 -17.79
C ASP A 126 15.34 5.49 -18.48
N PRO A 127 15.83 4.55 -19.30
CA PRO A 127 17.15 4.65 -19.93
C PRO A 127 17.26 5.87 -20.84
N ALA A 128 16.20 6.25 -21.56
CA ALA A 128 16.19 7.43 -22.41
C ALA A 128 16.34 8.73 -21.61
N THR A 129 15.97 8.73 -20.32
CA THR A 129 16.26 9.86 -19.41
C THR A 129 17.59 9.75 -18.69
N ALA A 130 18.10 8.54 -18.45
CA ALA A 130 19.33 8.27 -17.71
C ALA A 130 20.59 8.43 -18.57
N GLU A 131 20.54 7.98 -19.83
CA GLU A 131 21.61 8.16 -20.82
C GLU A 131 22.06 9.61 -20.97
N PRO A 132 21.18 10.58 -21.31
CA PRO A 132 21.57 11.99 -21.45
C PRO A 132 22.03 12.63 -20.13
N LYS A 133 21.67 12.04 -18.98
CA LYS A 133 22.11 12.48 -17.66
C LYS A 133 23.45 11.85 -17.23
N GLY A 134 24.00 10.91 -18.02
CA GLY A 134 25.22 10.18 -17.69
C GLY A 134 25.04 9.20 -16.52
N LEU A 135 23.80 8.77 -16.26
CA LEU A 135 23.44 7.85 -15.18
C LEU A 135 23.39 6.39 -15.68
N HIS A 136 24.37 5.99 -16.49
CA HIS A 136 24.52 4.62 -16.98
C HIS A 136 25.96 4.14 -16.79
N SER A 137 26.18 2.83 -16.63
CA SER A 137 27.50 2.18 -16.65
C SER A 137 27.39 0.86 -17.40
N THR A 138 28.38 0.57 -18.24
CA THR A 138 28.49 -0.71 -18.93
C THR A 138 29.35 -1.67 -18.11
N TYR A 139 28.79 -2.80 -17.70
CA TYR A 139 29.52 -3.85 -16.96
C TYR A 139 29.22 -5.23 -17.56
N ASN A 140 30.27 -6.02 -17.79
CA ASN A 140 30.17 -7.37 -18.39
C ASN A 140 29.41 -7.42 -19.74
N GLY A 141 29.51 -6.35 -20.53
CA GLY A 141 28.81 -6.22 -21.82
C GLY A 141 27.33 -5.88 -21.73
N ALA A 142 26.83 -5.55 -20.54
CA ALA A 142 25.47 -5.07 -20.29
C ALA A 142 25.48 -3.62 -19.81
N ASP A 143 24.53 -2.82 -20.28
CA ASP A 143 24.33 -1.44 -19.84
C ASP A 143 23.35 -1.39 -18.66
N TYR A 144 23.81 -0.82 -17.55
CA TYR A 144 23.04 -0.61 -16.33
C TYR A 144 22.70 0.86 -16.16
N PHE A 145 21.49 1.16 -15.69
CA PHE A 145 20.97 2.51 -15.52
C PHE A 145 20.64 2.77 -14.05
N PHE A 146 20.92 3.98 -13.59
CA PHE A 146 20.80 4.35 -12.18
C PHE A 146 19.85 5.52 -11.98
N CYS A 147 19.13 5.52 -10.85
CA CYS A 147 18.16 6.57 -10.53
C CYS A 147 18.85 7.89 -10.19
N GLY A 148 20.13 7.83 -9.80
CA GLY A 148 20.92 8.99 -9.42
C GLY A 148 22.41 8.71 -9.43
N LYS A 149 23.19 9.77 -9.20
CA LYS A 149 24.66 9.71 -9.18
C LYS A 149 25.21 8.88 -8.02
N GLY A 150 24.48 8.80 -6.91
CA GLY A 150 24.85 7.97 -5.75
C GLY A 150 24.87 6.50 -6.12
N CYS A 151 23.74 5.97 -6.59
CA CYS A 151 23.63 4.57 -7.03
C CYS A 151 24.62 4.22 -8.15
N LYS A 152 24.85 5.13 -9.11
CA LYS A 152 25.90 4.91 -10.13
C LYS A 152 27.28 4.74 -9.50
N LEU A 153 27.65 5.60 -8.55
CA LEU A 153 28.97 5.56 -7.93
C LEU A 153 29.14 4.29 -7.10
N GLU A 154 28.13 3.94 -6.31
CA GLU A 154 28.12 2.71 -5.50
C GLU A 154 28.28 1.48 -6.39
N PHE A 155 27.57 1.42 -7.51
CA PHE A 155 27.72 0.35 -8.48
C PHE A 155 29.09 0.31 -9.15
N ASP A 156 29.71 1.46 -9.45
CA ASP A 156 31.04 1.52 -10.05
C ASP A 156 32.13 1.05 -9.07
N GLU A 157 31.91 1.24 -7.76
CA GLU A 157 32.82 0.78 -6.71
C GLU A 157 32.79 -0.75 -6.53
N ASP A 158 31.61 -1.38 -6.55
CA ASP A 158 31.49 -2.84 -6.35
C ASP A 158 30.33 -3.45 -7.16
N PRO A 159 30.46 -3.56 -8.50
CA PRO A 159 29.36 -4.00 -9.36
C PRO A 159 28.97 -5.46 -9.12
N GLU A 160 29.93 -6.32 -8.77
CA GLU A 160 29.69 -7.74 -8.51
C GLU A 160 28.72 -7.96 -7.35
N ARG A 161 28.82 -7.15 -6.29
CA ARG A 161 27.92 -7.21 -5.14
C ARG A 161 26.46 -6.91 -5.51
N TYR A 162 26.21 -5.93 -6.38
CA TYR A 162 24.85 -5.55 -6.76
C TYR A 162 24.25 -6.42 -7.87
N LEU A 163 25.10 -7.12 -8.62
CA LEU A 163 24.68 -8.08 -9.64
C LEU A 163 24.52 -9.51 -9.12
N ASP A 164 24.90 -9.78 -7.87
CA ASP A 164 24.67 -11.06 -7.24
C ASP A 164 23.17 -11.29 -7.00
N SER A 165 22.66 -12.47 -7.37
CA SER A 165 21.25 -12.81 -7.21
C SER A 165 20.80 -12.90 -5.75
N SER A 166 21.74 -12.89 -4.79
CA SER A 166 21.49 -12.88 -3.35
C SER A 166 21.42 -11.47 -2.77
N TYR A 167 21.76 -10.44 -3.56
CA TYR A 167 21.66 -9.06 -3.10
C TYR A 167 20.20 -8.60 -3.14
N VAL A 168 19.69 -8.21 -1.97
CA VAL A 168 18.37 -7.59 -1.84
C VAL A 168 18.58 -6.08 -1.78
N PRO A 169 18.13 -5.30 -2.78
CA PRO A 169 18.23 -3.86 -2.74
C PRO A 169 17.49 -3.36 -1.50
N SER A 170 18.22 -2.65 -0.64
CA SER A 170 17.70 -2.12 0.62
C SER A 170 17.44 -0.63 0.42
N MET A 171 16.19 -0.23 0.63
CA MET A 171 15.72 1.15 0.50
C MET A 171 16.06 2.00 1.72
#